data_AF-A0AAQ3K747-F1
#
_entry.id   AF-A0AAQ3K747-F1
#
_cell.length_a   1.000
_cell.length_b   1.000
_cell.length_c   1.000
_cell.angle_alpha   90.00
_cell.angle_beta   90.00
_cell.angle_gamma   90.00
#
_symmetry.space_group_name_H-M   'P 1'
#
loop_
_entity.id
_entity.type
_entity.pdbx_description
1 polymer ?
#
loop_
_entity_poly.entity_id
_entity_poly.type
_entity_poly.pdbx_seq_one_letter_code
_entity_poly.pdbx_strand_id
1 'polypeptide(L)'
;MAMATSASPFPSLSLLSLRRSPAHAGRPLGHHHLRFRGCRAIALLSPTPPPAPERKPILGLPAVRRREASVAFAGFLLRLLGSPLPAIADDQGECALTVAPSGLAFCDRVVGTGQEATKGLLIKAHYVGKLENGKVFDSSYNRGKPLTIRIGVGEVIKGWDQGILGGDGIPPMHAGGRRTLKIPAVLGYGTRGAGCRGGSCIIPPDSTLLFEVEFVGKA
;
A
#
# COMPACT_ATOMS: atom_id res chain seq x y z
N MET A 1 -15.22 58.15 -21.59
CA MET A 1 -13.98 58.05 -20.80
C MET A 1 -14.20 58.77 -19.48
N ALA A 2 -14.47 58.04 -18.40
CA ALA A 2 -14.60 58.60 -17.06
C ALA A 2 -13.88 57.65 -16.11
N MET A 3 -12.72 58.09 -15.60
CA MET A 3 -12.02 57.45 -14.50
C MET A 3 -12.10 58.40 -13.31
N ALA A 4 -12.84 58.00 -12.28
CA ALA A 4 -12.82 58.62 -10.97
C ALA A 4 -12.44 57.51 -9.98
N THR A 5 -11.22 57.63 -9.46
CA THR A 5 -10.61 56.83 -8.40
C THR A 5 -11.23 57.19 -7.05
N SER A 6 -11.95 56.26 -6.42
CA SER A 6 -12.41 56.39 -5.03
C SER A 6 -11.58 55.52 -4.11
N ALA A 7 -10.91 56.19 -3.16
CA ALA A 7 -10.16 55.61 -2.07
C ALA A 7 -11.05 54.85 -1.06
N SER A 8 -10.44 53.90 -0.38
CA SER A 8 -10.97 53.00 0.66
C SER A 8 -11.44 53.74 1.93
N PRO A 9 -12.19 53.06 2.83
CA PRO A 9 -11.49 52.55 4.02
C PRO A 9 -12.03 51.21 4.60
N PHE A 10 -11.11 50.50 5.27
CA PHE A 10 -11.30 49.32 6.11
C PHE A 10 -12.22 49.56 7.32
N PRO A 11 -12.97 48.54 7.79
CA PRO A 11 -13.36 48.40 9.20
C PRO A 11 -12.45 47.33 9.86
N SER A 12 -11.58 47.72 10.78
CA SER A 12 -11.83 47.88 12.23
C SER A 12 -12.04 46.54 12.97
N LEU A 13 -10.94 46.11 13.62
CA LEU A 13 -10.84 45.04 14.59
C LEU A 13 -11.72 45.36 15.82
N SER A 14 -12.69 44.49 16.10
CA SER A 14 -13.36 44.48 17.40
C SER A 14 -12.78 43.39 18.29
N LEU A 15 -11.94 43.82 19.24
CA LEU A 15 -11.68 43.10 20.49
C LEU A 15 -13.01 42.94 21.24
N LEU A 16 -13.37 41.71 21.64
CA LEU A 16 -14.32 41.53 22.73
C LEU A 16 -13.96 40.32 23.61
N SER A 17 -13.45 40.67 24.79
CA SER A 17 -13.72 40.08 26.09
C SER A 17 -13.38 38.60 26.34
N LEU A 18 -12.24 38.39 27.00
CA LEU A 18 -12.03 37.29 27.93
C LEU A 18 -13.19 37.24 28.95
N ARG A 19 -13.94 36.14 28.98
CA ARG A 19 -14.67 35.70 30.18
C ARG A 19 -14.01 34.47 30.76
N ARG A 20 -13.34 34.68 31.89
CA ARG A 20 -12.97 33.63 32.87
C ARG A 20 -14.27 33.03 33.43
N SER A 21 -14.43 31.71 33.31
CA SER A 21 -15.39 30.97 34.13
C SER A 21 -14.68 30.39 35.36
N PRO A 22 -15.35 30.36 36.52
CA PRO A 22 -14.73 30.07 37.81
C PRO A 22 -14.67 28.57 38.12
N ALA A 23 -13.70 28.24 38.96
CA ALA A 23 -13.48 26.95 39.57
C ALA A 23 -14.67 26.47 40.42
N HIS A 24 -14.92 25.16 40.40
CA HIS A 24 -15.72 24.48 41.40
C HIS A 24 -14.83 23.48 42.15
N ALA A 25 -14.54 23.83 43.40
CA ALA A 25 -14.25 22.88 44.48
C ALA A 25 -15.45 21.92 44.60
N GLY A 26 -15.31 20.61 44.80
CA GLY A 26 -14.56 19.92 45.84
C GLY A 26 -15.57 19.04 46.59
N ARG A 27 -15.41 17.71 46.53
CA ARG A 27 -16.04 16.77 47.48
C ARG A 27 -15.20 15.48 47.57
N PRO A 28 -14.75 15.08 48.77
CA PRO A 28 -13.99 13.85 48.98
C PRO A 28 -14.85 12.70 49.54
N LEU A 29 -14.20 11.54 49.65
CA LEU A 29 -14.51 10.35 50.46
C LEU A 29 -15.16 9.16 49.74
N GLY A 30 -14.37 8.09 49.66
CA GLY A 30 -14.77 6.75 49.23
C GLY A 30 -13.58 5.78 49.30
N HIS A 31 -12.95 5.65 50.47
CA HIS A 31 -11.97 4.58 50.73
C HIS A 31 -12.70 3.24 50.80
N HIS A 32 -12.66 2.46 49.71
CA HIS A 32 -12.98 1.04 49.76
C HIS A 32 -11.70 0.22 49.71
N HIS A 33 -11.34 -0.30 50.89
CA HIS A 33 -10.42 -1.42 51.06
C HIS A 33 -10.96 -2.64 50.29
N LEU A 34 -10.41 -2.91 49.10
CA LEU A 34 -10.52 -4.21 48.47
C LEU A 34 -9.24 -5.00 48.75
N ARG A 35 -9.41 -5.99 49.62
CA ARG A 35 -8.41 -6.94 50.06
C ARG A 35 -7.87 -7.71 48.86
N PHE A 36 -6.56 -7.64 48.65
CA PHE A 36 -5.82 -8.62 47.86
C PHE A 36 -5.89 -9.97 48.57
N ARG A 37 -6.66 -10.89 48.00
CA ARG A 37 -6.66 -12.30 48.37
C ARG A 37 -6.59 -13.11 47.08
N GLY A 38 -5.51 -13.87 46.93
CA GLY A 38 -5.45 -14.97 45.97
C GLY A 38 -4.61 -14.71 44.72
N CYS A 39 -3.28 -14.74 44.88
CA CYS A 39 -2.41 -15.27 43.85
C CYS A 39 -2.88 -16.69 43.49
N ARG A 40 -3.49 -16.87 42.32
CA ARG A 40 -3.45 -18.13 41.59
C ARG A 40 -2.65 -17.88 40.32
N ALA A 41 -1.46 -18.45 40.30
CA ALA A 41 -0.60 -18.52 39.13
C ALA A 41 -1.37 -19.21 37.99
N ILE A 42 -1.80 -18.43 37.00
CA ILE A 42 -2.26 -18.96 35.73
C ILE A 42 -0.99 -19.23 34.93
N ALA A 43 -0.67 -20.51 34.77
CA ALA A 43 0.43 -20.96 33.96
C ALA A 43 0.32 -20.34 32.56
N LEU A 44 1.37 -19.62 32.16
CA LEU A 44 1.54 -19.07 30.83
C LEU A 44 1.65 -20.23 29.84
N LEU A 45 0.55 -20.59 29.19
CA LEU A 45 0.58 -21.45 28.02
C LEU A 45 1.13 -20.61 26.86
N SER A 46 2.45 -20.58 26.73
CA SER A 46 3.14 -20.00 25.58
C SER A 46 2.64 -20.68 24.29
N PRO A 47 2.16 -19.92 23.28
CA PRO A 47 1.76 -20.50 22.01
C PRO A 47 2.99 -21.07 21.32
N THR A 48 2.98 -22.38 21.06
CA THR A 48 4.01 -23.06 20.27
C THR A 48 3.99 -22.52 18.83
N PRO A 49 5.15 -22.18 18.24
CA PRO A 49 5.21 -21.77 16.84
C PRO A 49 4.82 -22.94 15.91
N PRO A 50 4.14 -22.68 14.78
CA PRO A 50 3.83 -23.72 13.81
C PRO A 50 5.12 -24.31 13.19
N PRO A 51 5.15 -25.61 12.89
CA PRO A 51 6.31 -26.25 12.28
C PRO A 51 6.58 -25.68 10.88
N ALA A 52 7.86 -25.45 10.58
CA ALA A 52 8.33 -24.98 9.27
C ALA A 52 8.04 -26.02 8.17
N PRO A 53 7.77 -25.60 6.92
CA PRO A 53 7.56 -26.53 5.81
C PRO A 53 8.86 -27.25 5.45
N GLU A 54 8.80 -28.58 5.55
CA GLU A 54 9.87 -29.53 5.26
C GLU A 54 10.19 -29.54 3.76
N ARG A 55 11.38 -29.09 3.37
CA ARG A 55 11.86 -29.18 1.98
C ARG A 55 12.32 -30.62 1.70
N LYS A 56 11.50 -31.38 0.97
CA LYS A 56 11.91 -32.69 0.44
C LYS A 56 13.07 -32.50 -0.56
N PRO A 57 14.18 -33.25 -0.43
CA PRO A 57 15.22 -33.26 -1.43
C PRO A 57 14.68 -33.92 -2.71
N ILE A 58 14.78 -33.19 -3.83
CA ILE A 58 14.41 -33.71 -5.15
C ILE A 58 15.44 -34.78 -5.52
N LEU A 59 14.95 -36.01 -5.55
CA LEU A 59 15.65 -37.20 -6.01
C LEU A 59 16.12 -36.98 -7.46
N GLY A 60 17.41 -37.24 -7.68
CA GLY A 60 18.14 -36.93 -8.90
C GLY A 60 17.54 -37.47 -10.20
N LEU A 61 17.65 -36.66 -11.24
CA LEU A 61 17.48 -37.09 -12.62
C LEU A 61 18.80 -37.70 -13.12
N PRO A 62 18.76 -38.84 -13.83
CA PRO A 62 19.96 -39.50 -14.32
C PRO A 62 20.59 -38.75 -15.49
N ALA A 63 21.92 -38.73 -15.48
CA ALA A 63 22.77 -38.25 -16.55
C ALA A 63 22.46 -38.98 -17.87
N VAL A 64 21.84 -38.27 -18.81
CA VAL A 64 21.66 -38.77 -20.18
C VAL A 64 22.99 -38.64 -20.92
N ARG A 65 23.52 -39.82 -21.18
CA ARG A 65 24.77 -40.20 -21.82
C ARG A 65 24.92 -39.60 -23.22
N ARG A 66 26.12 -39.07 -23.49
CA ARG A 66 26.69 -38.77 -24.82
C ARG A 66 26.32 -39.88 -25.82
N ARG A 67 25.77 -39.50 -26.96
CA ARG A 67 26.01 -40.20 -28.22
C ARG A 67 26.40 -39.18 -29.28
N GLU A 68 27.61 -39.37 -29.77
CA GLU A 68 28.16 -38.75 -30.96
C GLU A 68 27.41 -39.27 -32.18
N ALA A 69 27.07 -38.38 -33.12
CA ALA A 69 26.67 -38.75 -34.47
C ALA A 69 27.08 -37.62 -35.41
N SER A 70 28.29 -37.75 -35.94
CA SER A 70 28.79 -36.98 -37.07
C SER A 70 28.15 -37.50 -38.35
N VAL A 71 27.31 -36.70 -39.01
CA VAL A 71 26.98 -36.90 -40.43
C VAL A 71 26.94 -35.53 -41.10
N ALA A 72 27.89 -35.32 -42.00
CA ALA A 72 28.00 -34.15 -42.84
C ALA A 72 26.78 -34.04 -43.75
N PHE A 73 26.09 -32.89 -43.72
CA PHE A 73 25.11 -32.53 -44.74
C PHE A 73 25.60 -31.26 -45.44
N ALA A 74 26.01 -31.45 -46.68
CA ALA A 74 26.48 -30.42 -47.59
C ALA A 74 25.38 -29.38 -47.88
N GLY A 75 25.82 -28.15 -48.13
CA GLY A 75 25.00 -26.96 -48.09
C GLY A 75 23.85 -26.91 -49.08
N PHE A 76 22.70 -26.46 -48.58
CA PHE A 76 21.71 -25.73 -49.35
C PHE A 76 20.93 -24.84 -48.39
N LEU A 77 20.80 -23.56 -48.79
CA LEU A 77 19.92 -22.51 -48.27
C LEU A 77 19.18 -22.79 -46.96
N LEU A 78 19.45 -21.98 -45.93
CA LEU A 78 18.53 -20.95 -45.44
C LEU A 78 19.06 -20.39 -44.11
N ARG A 79 19.50 -19.12 -44.12
CA ARG A 79 19.66 -18.33 -42.89
C ARG A 79 18.28 -18.13 -42.25
N LEU A 80 17.74 -19.16 -41.60
CA LEU A 80 16.62 -19.05 -40.68
C LEU A 80 17.18 -18.75 -39.29
N LEU A 81 17.49 -17.47 -39.11
CA LEU A 81 17.26 -16.69 -37.89
C LEU A 81 17.50 -17.45 -36.58
N GLY A 82 18.71 -17.29 -36.05
CA GLY A 82 18.92 -17.27 -34.60
C GLY A 82 18.18 -16.09 -33.99
N SER A 83 16.86 -16.19 -33.93
CA SER A 83 16.04 -15.32 -33.10
C SER A 83 16.38 -15.69 -31.66
N PRO A 84 16.93 -14.79 -30.84
CA PRO A 84 16.93 -15.04 -29.41
C PRO A 84 15.47 -15.29 -29.02
N LEU A 85 15.20 -16.42 -28.37
CA LEU A 85 13.97 -16.62 -27.62
C LEU A 85 13.73 -15.32 -26.83
N PRO A 86 12.56 -14.67 -26.93
CA PRO A 86 12.25 -13.62 -26.00
C PRO A 86 12.27 -14.31 -24.62
N ALA A 87 13.33 -14.03 -23.86
CA ALA A 87 13.28 -14.23 -22.43
C ALA A 87 11.96 -13.58 -22.00
N ILE A 88 11.13 -14.32 -21.26
CA ILE A 88 10.01 -13.75 -20.55
C ILE A 88 10.66 -12.83 -19.52
N ALA A 89 11.02 -11.63 -19.98
CA ALA A 89 11.33 -10.50 -19.15
C ALA A 89 10.06 -10.29 -18.35
N ASP A 90 10.22 -10.35 -17.03
CA ASP A 90 9.25 -9.80 -16.08
C ASP A 90 8.67 -8.53 -16.71
N ASP A 91 7.39 -8.57 -17.09
CA ASP A 91 6.62 -7.39 -17.53
C ASP A 91 6.35 -6.51 -16.31
N GLN A 92 7.43 -6.11 -15.63
CA GLN A 92 7.48 -4.86 -14.89
C GLN A 92 7.65 -3.77 -15.95
N GLY A 93 6.71 -3.71 -16.92
CA GLY A 93 6.74 -2.70 -17.95
C GLY A 93 6.99 -1.36 -17.28
N GLU A 94 7.84 -0.51 -17.80
CA GLU A 94 8.07 0.78 -17.18
C GLU A 94 6.89 1.65 -17.58
N CYS A 95 6.00 2.00 -16.66
CA CYS A 95 5.00 3.02 -16.96
C CYS A 95 5.43 4.34 -16.38
N ALA A 96 5.24 5.39 -17.17
CA ALA A 96 5.53 6.75 -16.75
C ALA A 96 4.60 7.15 -15.60
N LEU A 97 5.17 7.30 -14.41
CA LEU A 97 4.46 7.78 -13.23
C LEU A 97 4.10 9.27 -13.42
N THR A 98 2.82 9.59 -13.28
CA THR A 98 2.33 10.97 -13.23
C THR A 98 2.28 11.42 -11.78
N VAL A 99 2.93 12.54 -11.45
CA VAL A 99 3.02 13.06 -10.09
C VAL A 99 1.92 14.09 -9.84
N ALA A 100 1.10 13.87 -8.82
CA ALA A 100 0.09 14.80 -8.38
C ALA A 100 0.68 15.90 -7.45
N PRO A 101 -0.02 17.04 -7.27
CA PRO A 101 0.40 18.09 -6.33
C PRO A 101 0.61 17.62 -4.89
N SER A 102 -0.08 16.55 -4.46
CA SER A 102 0.12 15.94 -3.14
C SER A 102 1.42 15.16 -2.99
N GLY A 103 2.19 14.99 -4.08
CA GLY A 103 3.38 14.15 -4.16
C GLY A 103 3.09 12.67 -4.39
N LEU A 104 1.82 12.26 -4.38
CA LEU A 104 1.41 10.93 -4.82
C LEU A 104 1.64 10.80 -6.32
N ALA A 105 2.38 9.78 -6.75
CA ALA A 105 2.51 9.46 -8.16
C ALA A 105 1.74 8.19 -8.51
N PHE A 106 1.17 8.15 -9.71
CA PHE A 106 0.39 7.01 -10.16
C PHE A 106 0.65 6.69 -11.62
N CYS A 107 0.30 5.47 -12.01
CA CYS A 107 0.24 5.04 -13.39
C CYS A 107 -0.83 3.97 -13.53
N ASP A 108 -1.70 4.14 -14.52
CA ASP A 108 -2.63 3.09 -14.92
C ASP A 108 -1.95 2.09 -15.85
N ARG A 109 -1.72 0.88 -15.32
CA ARG A 109 -1.24 -0.27 -16.10
C ARG A 109 -2.33 -0.79 -17.00
N VAL A 110 -3.52 -0.89 -16.44
CA VAL A 110 -4.74 -1.32 -17.09
C VAL A 110 -5.84 -0.40 -16.62
N VAL A 111 -6.47 0.32 -17.55
CA VAL A 111 -7.65 1.12 -17.23
C VAL A 111 -8.85 0.19 -17.14
N GLY A 112 -9.52 0.19 -15.99
CA GLY A 112 -10.73 -0.62 -15.79
C GLY A 112 -11.89 -0.11 -16.64
N THR A 113 -12.82 -1.00 -16.97
CA THR A 113 -14.04 -0.66 -17.74
C THR A 113 -15.30 -0.70 -16.89
N GLY A 114 -15.18 -1.09 -15.62
CA GLY A 114 -16.31 -1.22 -14.71
C GLY A 114 -16.64 0.06 -13.95
N GLN A 115 -17.44 -0.11 -12.90
CA GLN A 115 -17.89 0.99 -12.05
C GLN A 115 -16.69 1.76 -11.45
N GLU A 116 -16.79 3.09 -11.51
CA GLU A 116 -15.84 4.00 -10.88
C GLU A 116 -15.88 3.87 -9.34
N ALA A 117 -14.71 3.97 -8.71
CA ALA A 117 -14.61 4.05 -7.26
C ALA A 117 -15.25 5.34 -6.74
N THR A 118 -16.22 5.22 -5.83
CA THR A 118 -16.92 6.35 -5.22
C THR A 118 -16.71 6.38 -3.70
N LYS A 119 -16.80 7.56 -3.09
CA LYS A 119 -16.57 7.72 -1.65
C LYS A 119 -17.58 6.90 -0.83
N GLY A 120 -17.08 6.13 0.12
CA GLY A 120 -17.87 5.24 0.97
C GLY A 120 -18.21 3.89 0.32
N LEU A 121 -17.80 3.65 -0.93
CA LEU A 121 -18.04 2.38 -1.62
C LEU A 121 -17.21 1.27 -0.97
N LEU A 122 -17.86 0.14 -0.68
CA LEU A 122 -17.19 -1.08 -0.24
C LEU A 122 -16.65 -1.80 -1.48
N ILE A 123 -15.34 -1.98 -1.55
CA ILE A 123 -14.65 -2.59 -2.70
C ILE A 123 -13.84 -3.82 -2.30
N LYS A 124 -13.52 -4.65 -3.30
CA LYS A 124 -12.48 -5.68 -3.23
C LYS A 124 -11.29 -5.25 -4.08
N ALA A 125 -10.09 -5.35 -3.52
CA ALA A 125 -8.85 -5.06 -4.23
C ALA A 125 -7.79 -6.12 -3.96
N HIS A 126 -7.10 -6.53 -5.01
CA HIS A 126 -5.80 -7.18 -4.89
C HIS A 126 -4.70 -6.13 -4.85
N TYR A 127 -3.63 -6.44 -4.14
CA TYR A 127 -2.46 -5.57 -4.07
C TYR A 127 -1.18 -6.32 -3.74
N VAL A 128 -0.07 -5.69 -4.11
CA VAL A 128 1.28 -5.97 -3.62
C VAL A 128 1.91 -4.65 -3.16
N GLY A 129 2.37 -4.60 -1.91
CA GLY A 129 3.08 -3.47 -1.33
C GLY A 129 4.58 -3.76 -1.20
N LYS A 130 5.41 -2.90 -1.77
CA LYS A 130 6.87 -3.01 -1.82
C LYS A 130 7.53 -1.70 -1.36
N LEU A 131 8.70 -1.81 -0.76
CA LEU A 131 9.58 -0.65 -0.51
C LEU A 131 10.39 -0.33 -1.77
N GLU A 132 11.01 0.84 -1.83
CA GLU A 132 11.88 1.24 -2.96
C GLU A 132 13.10 0.33 -3.15
N ASN A 133 13.51 -0.41 -2.11
CA ASN A 133 14.54 -1.44 -2.21
C ASN A 133 14.04 -2.78 -2.79
N GLY A 134 12.80 -2.84 -3.27
CA GLY A 134 12.17 -4.04 -3.84
C GLY A 134 11.59 -5.02 -2.82
N LYS A 135 11.82 -4.82 -1.51
CA LYS A 135 11.29 -5.71 -0.47
C LYS A 135 9.77 -5.61 -0.39
N VAL A 136 9.09 -6.71 -0.65
CA VAL A 136 7.64 -6.85 -0.42
C VAL A 136 7.38 -6.87 1.08
N PHE A 137 6.52 -5.97 1.57
CA PHE A 137 6.12 -5.93 2.99
C PHE A 137 4.72 -6.51 3.23
N ASP A 138 3.83 -6.46 2.24
CA ASP A 138 2.49 -7.04 2.33
C ASP A 138 1.94 -7.36 0.94
N SER A 139 1.08 -8.36 0.84
CA SER A 139 0.44 -8.77 -0.41
C SER A 139 -0.86 -9.51 -0.12
N SER A 140 -1.93 -9.12 -0.82
CA SER A 140 -3.21 -9.83 -0.77
C SER A 140 -3.10 -11.28 -1.27
N TYR A 141 -2.20 -11.54 -2.22
CA TYR A 141 -1.98 -12.88 -2.77
C TYR A 141 -1.37 -13.83 -1.73
N ASN A 142 -0.47 -13.32 -0.88
CA ASN A 142 0.09 -14.09 0.24
C ASN A 142 -0.98 -14.43 1.30
N ARG A 143 -2.07 -13.66 1.35
CA ARG A 143 -3.22 -13.89 2.24
C ARG A 143 -4.30 -14.76 1.60
N GLY A 144 -4.17 -15.10 0.32
CA GLY A 144 -5.09 -15.95 -0.44
C GLY A 144 -6.46 -15.34 -0.73
N LYS A 145 -6.68 -14.04 -0.46
CA LYS A 145 -7.96 -13.37 -0.71
C LYS A 145 -7.80 -11.87 -0.96
N PRO A 146 -8.71 -11.24 -1.74
CA PRO A 146 -8.76 -9.79 -1.88
C PRO A 146 -8.98 -9.10 -0.53
N LEU A 147 -8.49 -7.87 -0.42
CA LEU A 147 -8.80 -6.99 0.69
C LEU A 147 -10.15 -6.33 0.44
N THR A 148 -11.04 -6.38 1.43
CA THR A 148 -12.33 -5.69 1.42
C THR A 148 -12.25 -4.46 2.30
N ILE A 149 -12.45 -3.27 1.71
CA ILE A 149 -12.29 -1.96 2.36
C ILE A 149 -13.35 -0.97 1.88
N ARG A 150 -13.73 -0.01 2.71
CA ARG A 150 -14.49 1.17 2.28
C ARG A 150 -13.51 2.28 1.87
N ILE A 151 -13.63 2.77 0.65
CA ILE A 151 -12.73 3.80 0.11
C ILE A 151 -13.20 5.20 0.47
N GLY A 152 -12.25 6.10 0.75
CA GLY A 152 -12.49 7.51 0.97
C GLY A 152 -13.03 7.85 2.36
N VAL A 153 -12.89 6.92 3.31
CA VAL A 153 -13.34 7.08 4.70
C VAL A 153 -12.20 6.94 5.71
N GLY A 154 -10.94 6.78 5.26
CA GLY A 154 -9.79 6.66 6.15
C GLY A 154 -9.60 5.28 6.78
N GLU A 155 -10.19 4.22 6.22
CA GLU A 155 -9.90 2.83 6.62
C GLU A 155 -8.51 2.36 6.17
N VAL A 156 -7.93 3.04 5.18
CA VAL A 156 -6.60 2.79 4.63
C VAL A 156 -5.74 4.05 4.67
N ILE A 157 -4.46 3.92 4.34
CA ILE A 157 -3.55 5.08 4.26
C ILE A 157 -4.08 6.11 3.26
N LYS A 158 -3.81 7.40 3.51
CA LYS A 158 -4.33 8.51 2.69
C LYS A 158 -3.98 8.37 1.21
N GLY A 159 -2.79 7.84 0.91
CA GLY A 159 -2.36 7.62 -0.47
C GLY A 159 -3.18 6.55 -1.20
N TRP A 160 -3.76 5.57 -0.49
CA TRP A 160 -4.70 4.62 -1.10
C TRP A 160 -6.04 5.27 -1.37
N ASP A 161 -6.58 6.02 -0.41
CA ASP A 161 -7.83 6.74 -0.61
C ASP A 161 -7.72 7.69 -1.82
N GLN A 162 -6.67 8.53 -1.89
CA GLN A 162 -6.45 9.42 -3.04
C GLN A 162 -6.12 8.66 -4.34
N GLY A 163 -5.35 7.57 -4.25
CA GLY A 163 -4.93 6.81 -5.43
C GLY A 163 -6.04 6.01 -6.10
N ILE A 164 -7.06 5.59 -5.34
CA ILE A 164 -8.19 4.79 -5.83
C ILE A 164 -9.42 5.69 -6.10
N LEU A 165 -9.80 6.54 -5.15
CA LEU A 165 -10.94 7.45 -5.29
C LEU A 165 -10.65 8.59 -6.28
N GLY A 166 -9.38 8.93 -6.46
CA GLY A 166 -8.98 10.16 -7.12
C GLY A 166 -8.83 11.34 -6.14
N GLY A 167 -8.23 12.39 -6.65
CA GLY A 167 -7.94 13.63 -5.94
C GLY A 167 -7.41 14.68 -6.91
N ASP A 168 -6.82 15.76 -6.39
CA ASP A 168 -6.24 16.80 -7.24
C ASP A 168 -5.14 16.20 -8.13
N GLY A 169 -5.36 16.20 -9.45
CA GLY A 169 -4.43 15.63 -10.42
C GLY A 169 -4.40 14.11 -10.50
N ILE A 170 -5.33 13.40 -9.84
CA ILE A 170 -5.42 11.93 -9.89
C ILE A 170 -6.85 11.54 -10.31
N PRO A 171 -7.04 10.90 -11.48
CA PRO A 171 -8.34 10.40 -11.88
C PRO A 171 -8.75 9.21 -11.00
N PRO A 172 -10.06 8.98 -10.77
CA PRO A 172 -10.56 7.81 -10.06
C PRO A 172 -10.19 6.50 -10.77
N MET A 173 -10.10 5.41 -10.03
CA MET A 173 -9.94 4.06 -10.60
C MET A 173 -11.31 3.45 -10.96
N HIS A 174 -11.30 2.63 -12.02
CA HIS A 174 -12.44 1.83 -12.45
C HIS A 174 -12.25 0.35 -12.11
N ALA A 175 -13.35 -0.34 -11.83
CA ALA A 175 -13.30 -1.79 -11.58
C ALA A 175 -12.71 -2.54 -12.78
N GLY A 176 -11.92 -3.58 -12.50
CA GLY A 176 -11.05 -4.28 -13.44
C GLY A 176 -9.72 -3.58 -13.73
N GLY A 177 -9.50 -2.38 -13.18
CA GLY A 177 -8.29 -1.60 -13.42
C GLY A 177 -7.11 -2.04 -12.54
N ARG A 178 -5.90 -1.88 -13.07
CA ARG A 178 -4.64 -2.08 -12.35
C ARG A 178 -3.82 -0.78 -12.38
N ARG A 179 -3.46 -0.27 -11.20
CA ARG A 179 -2.73 0.98 -11.02
C ARG A 179 -1.50 0.77 -10.16
N THR A 180 -0.37 1.30 -10.59
CA THR A 180 0.82 1.45 -9.76
C THR A 180 0.75 2.79 -9.03
N LEU A 181 0.98 2.79 -7.72
CA LEU A 181 1.03 3.98 -6.87
C LEU A 181 2.41 4.08 -6.23
N LYS A 182 3.02 5.27 -6.30
CA LYS A 182 4.20 5.65 -5.51
C LYS A 182 3.76 6.66 -4.45
N ILE A 183 3.66 6.18 -3.21
CA ILE A 183 3.07 6.91 -2.10
C ILE A 183 4.21 7.47 -1.23
N PRO A 184 4.36 8.80 -1.12
CA PRO A 184 5.35 9.39 -0.22
C PRO A 184 4.99 9.12 1.24
N ALA A 185 5.98 9.16 2.13
CA ALA A 185 5.81 8.82 3.54
C ALA A 185 4.66 9.59 4.21
N VAL A 186 4.49 10.87 3.89
CA VAL A 186 3.42 11.75 4.42
C VAL A 186 2.00 11.28 4.10
N LEU A 187 1.82 10.51 3.02
CA LEU A 187 0.55 9.90 2.63
C LEU A 187 0.48 8.39 3.00
N GLY A 188 1.58 7.84 3.53
CA GLY A 188 1.72 6.48 4.02
C GLY A 188 1.76 6.43 5.55
N TYR A 189 2.89 5.99 6.11
CA TYR A 189 3.09 5.79 7.55
C TYR A 189 3.95 6.87 8.24
N GLY A 190 4.43 7.87 7.49
CA GLY A 190 5.21 8.99 7.98
C GLY A 190 6.48 8.62 8.73
N THR A 191 6.89 9.48 9.66
CA THR A 191 8.09 9.33 10.49
C THR A 191 8.02 8.17 11.49
N ARG A 192 6.87 7.51 11.64
CA ARG A 192 6.68 6.41 12.58
C ARG A 192 7.03 5.04 11.98
N GLY A 193 6.88 4.89 10.66
CA GLY A 193 6.93 3.58 10.02
C GLY A 193 5.77 2.66 10.46
N ALA A 194 5.88 1.36 10.17
CA ALA A 194 4.87 0.37 10.53
C ALA A 194 5.42 -1.05 10.67
N GLY A 195 4.67 -1.90 11.39
CA GLY A 195 5.06 -3.30 11.62
C GLY A 195 6.31 -3.44 12.50
N CYS A 196 6.42 -2.61 13.54
CA CYS A 196 7.59 -2.58 14.42
C CYS A 196 7.55 -3.70 15.47
N ARG A 197 8.64 -4.47 15.56
CA ARG A 197 8.86 -5.51 16.57
C ARG A 197 10.31 -5.52 17.00
N GLY A 198 10.57 -5.39 18.30
CA GLY A 198 11.94 -5.49 18.86
C GLY A 198 12.91 -4.43 18.33
N GLY A 199 12.44 -3.21 18.05
CA GLY A 199 13.28 -2.12 17.54
C GLY A 199 13.47 -2.10 16.01
N SER A 200 12.97 -3.09 15.28
CA SER A 200 12.98 -3.12 13.83
C SER A 200 11.56 -3.03 13.26
N CYS A 201 11.37 -2.25 12.20
CA CYS A 201 10.08 -2.07 11.54
C CYS A 201 10.11 -2.71 10.15
N ILE A 202 9.03 -3.43 9.79
CA ILE A 202 8.87 -3.98 8.44
C ILE A 202 8.88 -2.85 7.41
N ILE A 203 8.22 -1.74 7.75
CA ILE A 203 8.24 -0.48 7.02
C ILE A 203 8.97 0.55 7.89
N PRO A 204 10.20 0.95 7.53
CA PRO A 204 10.95 1.97 8.27
C PRO A 204 10.23 3.33 8.28
N PRO A 205 10.58 4.21 9.24
CA PRO A 205 10.26 5.65 9.16
C PRO A 205 10.58 6.25 7.80
N ASP A 206 9.78 7.23 7.39
CA ASP A 206 10.01 8.06 6.20
C ASP A 206 10.15 7.26 4.89
N SER A 207 9.56 6.07 4.85
CA SER A 207 9.59 5.21 3.68
C SER A 207 8.56 5.61 2.62
N THR A 208 9.02 5.69 1.38
CA THR A 208 8.15 5.70 0.20
C THR A 208 7.64 4.28 -0.08
N LEU A 209 6.35 4.16 -0.36
CA LEU A 209 5.69 2.88 -0.60
C LEU A 209 5.33 2.75 -2.08
N LEU A 210 5.67 1.62 -2.69
CA LEU A 210 5.23 1.24 -4.01
C LEU A 210 4.10 0.22 -3.88
N PHE A 211 2.94 0.52 -4.46
CA PHE A 211 1.83 -0.40 -4.51
C PHE A 211 1.44 -0.69 -5.95
N GLU A 212 1.24 -1.96 -6.25
CA GLU A 212 0.47 -2.39 -7.41
C GLU A 212 -0.92 -2.75 -6.88
N VAL A 213 -1.94 -2.01 -7.31
CA VAL A 213 -3.34 -2.18 -6.88
C VAL A 213 -4.15 -2.65 -8.07
N GLU A 214 -4.91 -3.72 -7.88
CA GLU A 214 -5.90 -4.23 -8.81
C GLU A 214 -7.29 -4.08 -8.19
N PHE A 215 -8.08 -3.17 -8.73
CA PHE A 215 -9.44 -2.92 -8.27
C PHE A 215 -10.37 -3.96 -8.88
N VAL A 216 -10.76 -4.98 -8.10
CA VAL A 216 -11.62 -6.07 -8.58
C VAL A 216 -13.03 -5.54 -8.87
N GLY A 217 -13.58 -4.75 -7.94
CA GLY A 217 -14.92 -4.18 -8.08
C GLY A 217 -15.61 -4.01 -6.73
N LYS A 218 -16.92 -3.71 -6.77
CA LYS A 218 -17.75 -3.62 -5.57
C LYS A 218 -17.78 -4.96 -4.82
N ALA A 219 -17.65 -4.90 -3.49
CA ALA A 219 -17.60 -6.07 -2.63
C ALA A 219 -18.96 -6.78 -2.49
#